data_AF-A0A3N5NAF6-F1
#
_entry.id   AF-A0A3N5NAF6-F1
#
_cell.length_a   1.000
_cell.length_b   1.000
_cell.length_c   1.000
_cell.angle_alpha   90.00
_cell.angle_beta   90.00
_cell.angle_gamma   90.00
#
_symmetry.space_group_name_H-M   'P 1'
#
loop_
_entity.id
_entity.type
_entity.pdbx_description
1 polymer ?
#
loop_
_entity_poly.entity_id
_entity_poly.type
_entity_poly.pdbx_seq_one_letter_code
_entity_poly.pdbx_strand_id
1 'polypeptide(L)'
;MKNAGWKWVVGVIALGACCLAARAQEGAGDVVYVPTPEVVVDAMLKMAKVGPNDFLIDLGSGDGRIIITAAKKYGARGFGVDLDTVLLKRANENAKREGVTDRAHFVEQNLFETDLSKA
;
A
#
# COMPACT_ATOMS: atom_id res chain seq x y z
N MET A 1 -42.92 47.17 -37.50
CA MET A 1 -43.04 47.44 -36.04
C MET A 1 -43.61 46.16 -35.42
N LYS A 2 -42.92 45.32 -34.65
CA LYS A 2 -41.92 45.53 -33.59
C LYS A 2 -40.86 44.41 -33.64
N ASN A 3 -39.73 44.70 -33.03
CA ASN A 3 -38.40 44.15 -33.33
C ASN A 3 -38.11 42.79 -32.70
N ALA A 4 -37.35 41.98 -33.43
CA ALA A 4 -36.75 40.73 -32.98
C ALA A 4 -35.40 40.98 -32.28
N GLY A 5 -35.10 40.12 -31.30
CA GLY A 5 -33.74 39.66 -30.97
C GLY A 5 -32.89 40.57 -30.09
N TRP A 6 -33.08 40.50 -28.77
CA TRP A 6 -32.10 40.98 -27.78
C TRP A 6 -30.88 40.03 -27.71
N LYS A 7 -29.74 40.66 -27.43
CA LYS A 7 -28.36 40.19 -27.53
C LYS A 7 -27.91 39.24 -26.40
N TRP A 8 -27.05 38.31 -26.79
CA TRP A 8 -25.88 37.70 -26.11
C TRP A 8 -25.81 37.65 -24.58
N VAL A 9 -25.63 36.45 -24.00
CA VAL A 9 -24.70 36.24 -22.88
C VAL A 9 -23.98 34.91 -23.04
N VAL A 10 -22.65 35.02 -22.94
CA VAL A 10 -21.60 34.02 -23.04
C VAL A 10 -21.72 33.00 -21.90
N GLY A 11 -21.76 31.71 -22.23
CA GLY A 11 -21.61 30.63 -21.26
C GLY A 11 -20.16 30.52 -20.81
N VAL A 12 -19.89 30.95 -19.57
CA VAL A 12 -18.62 30.76 -18.88
C VAL A 12 -18.38 29.26 -18.69
N ILE A 13 -17.32 28.72 -19.29
CA ILE A 13 -16.80 27.39 -18.95
C ILE A 13 -16.12 27.53 -17.59
N ALA A 14 -16.75 26.97 -16.56
CA ALA A 14 -16.15 26.85 -15.24
C ALA A 14 -14.95 25.88 -15.32
N LEU A 15 -13.73 26.40 -15.28
CA LEU A 15 -12.54 25.62 -14.92
C LEU A 15 -12.60 25.34 -13.41
N GLY A 16 -13.30 24.28 -13.07
CA GLY A 16 -13.38 23.75 -11.72
C GLY A 16 -12.18 22.86 -11.39
N ALA A 17 -11.46 23.25 -10.34
CA ALA A 17 -10.72 22.39 -9.42
C ALA A 17 -9.56 21.55 -9.99
N CYS A 18 -8.39 22.18 -10.13
CA CYS A 18 -7.14 21.49 -9.79
C CYS A 18 -6.72 21.96 -8.39
N CYS A 19 -7.46 21.52 -7.37
CA CYS A 19 -6.88 21.45 -6.03
C CYS A 19 -5.83 20.36 -6.09
N LEU A 20 -4.59 20.76 -6.40
CA LEU A 20 -3.41 20.02 -5.99
C LEU A 20 -3.42 19.99 -4.46
N ALA A 21 -4.14 19.01 -3.89
CA ALA A 21 -3.79 18.50 -2.58
C ALA A 21 -2.46 17.78 -2.76
N ALA A 22 -1.38 18.56 -2.87
CA ALA A 22 -0.05 18.10 -2.55
C ALA A 22 -0.07 17.80 -1.05
N ARG A 23 -0.56 16.61 -0.69
CA ARG A 23 -0.11 16.00 0.55
C ARG A 23 1.32 15.58 0.28
N ALA A 24 2.22 16.53 0.50
CA ALA A 24 3.61 16.21 0.77
C ALA A 24 3.57 15.23 1.94
N GLN A 25 4.06 14.03 1.69
CA GLN A 25 4.31 13.02 2.71
C GLN A 25 5.11 13.71 3.83
N GLU A 26 4.49 13.95 4.99
CA GLU A 26 5.26 14.29 6.18
C GLU A 26 5.97 13.01 6.62
N GLY A 27 7.31 13.02 6.46
CA GLY A 27 8.20 11.95 6.88
C GLY A 27 9.00 11.35 5.72
N ALA A 28 10.12 11.99 5.37
CA ALA A 28 11.27 11.23 4.91
C ALA A 28 11.74 10.41 6.13
N GLY A 29 11.14 9.23 6.31
CA GLY A 29 11.15 8.50 7.57
C GLY A 29 12.53 8.37 8.21
N ASP A 30 12.59 8.61 9.51
CA ASP A 30 13.80 8.48 10.35
C ASP A 30 14.29 7.02 10.50
N VAL A 31 13.75 6.08 9.71
CA VAL A 31 13.96 4.64 9.82
C VAL A 31 14.65 4.13 8.55
N VAL A 32 15.87 3.61 8.73
CA VAL A 32 16.66 3.01 7.64
C VAL A 32 16.17 1.60 7.35
N TYR A 33 16.15 1.21 6.08
CA TYR A 33 15.86 -0.17 5.69
C TYR A 33 16.98 -1.13 6.12
N VAL A 34 16.69 -1.94 7.13
CA VAL A 34 17.52 -3.08 7.56
C VAL A 34 16.61 -4.30 7.65
N PRO A 35 16.72 -5.25 6.72
CA PRO A 35 15.79 -6.36 6.70
C PRO A 35 16.01 -7.35 7.83
N THR A 36 14.91 -7.89 8.37
CA THR A 36 14.93 -9.04 9.28
C THR A 36 15.49 -10.28 8.56
N PRO A 37 16.54 -10.94 9.07
CA PRO A 37 17.06 -12.18 8.48
C PRO A 37 15.97 -13.25 8.36
N GLU A 38 15.96 -14.04 7.28
CA GLU A 38 14.92 -15.06 7.03
C GLU A 38 14.73 -16.05 8.19
N VAL A 39 15.82 -16.45 8.86
CA VAL A 39 15.75 -17.34 10.03
C VAL A 39 14.97 -16.73 11.20
N VAL A 40 14.99 -15.41 11.34
CA VAL A 40 14.25 -14.68 12.35
C VAL A 40 12.79 -14.52 11.92
N VAL A 41 12.53 -14.24 10.63
CA VAL A 41 11.17 -14.24 10.07
C VAL A 41 10.47 -15.58 10.32
N ASP A 42 11.15 -16.69 10.03
CA ASP A 42 10.63 -18.03 10.29
C ASP A 42 10.32 -18.27 11.77
N ALA A 43 11.21 -17.82 12.66
CA ALA A 43 11.00 -17.93 14.10
C ALA A 43 9.81 -17.09 14.57
N MET A 44 9.65 -15.87 14.06
CA MET A 44 8.52 -14.98 14.37
C MET A 44 7.19 -15.61 13.96
N LEU A 45 7.07 -16.08 12.72
CA LEU A 45 5.85 -16.69 12.19
C LEU A 45 5.50 -17.98 12.94
N LYS A 46 6.51 -18.81 13.27
CA LYS A 46 6.32 -20.01 14.08
C LYS A 46 5.86 -19.70 15.51
N MET A 47 6.46 -18.69 16.14
CA MET A 47 6.09 -18.25 17.49
C MET A 47 4.66 -17.74 17.53
N ALA A 48 4.25 -16.99 16.51
CA ALA A 48 2.88 -16.49 16.35
C ALA A 48 1.87 -17.58 15.93
N LYS A 49 2.34 -18.80 15.62
CA LYS A 49 1.53 -19.94 15.16
C LYS A 49 0.70 -19.63 13.91
N VAL A 50 1.29 -18.87 12.99
CA VAL A 50 0.63 -18.45 11.75
C VAL A 50 0.18 -19.67 10.94
N GLY A 51 -1.05 -19.59 10.42
CA GLY A 51 -1.69 -20.60 9.59
C GLY A 51 -2.52 -20.02 8.46
N PRO A 52 -3.18 -20.87 7.66
CA PRO A 52 -3.84 -20.45 6.42
C PRO A 52 -5.10 -19.59 6.65
N ASN A 53 -5.62 -19.55 7.87
CA ASN A 53 -6.79 -18.76 8.23
C ASN A 53 -6.43 -17.35 8.72
N ASP A 54 -5.15 -17.06 8.94
CA ASP A 54 -4.72 -15.78 9.48
C ASP A 54 -4.62 -14.72 8.38
N PHE A 55 -4.77 -13.46 8.80
CA PHE A 55 -4.53 -12.28 8.00
C PHE A 55 -3.45 -11.43 8.68
N LEU A 56 -2.27 -11.36 8.06
CA LEU A 56 -1.13 -10.63 8.63
C LEU A 56 -1.07 -9.21 8.07
N ILE A 57 -0.81 -8.25 8.95
CA ILE A 57 -0.45 -6.88 8.56
C ILE A 57 1.01 -6.63 8.95
N ASP A 58 1.82 -6.21 7.98
CA ASP A 58 3.24 -5.89 8.19
C ASP A 58 3.46 -4.37 8.01
N LEU A 59 3.89 -3.73 9.10
CA LEU A 59 4.04 -2.27 9.21
C LEU A 59 5.50 -1.88 8.94
N GLY A 60 5.77 -1.34 7.75
CA GLY A 60 7.15 -1.18 7.26
C GLY A 60 7.64 -2.45 6.57
N SER A 61 6.85 -2.93 5.60
CA SER A 61 7.00 -4.26 4.99
C SER A 61 8.26 -4.44 4.15
N GLY A 62 8.95 -3.36 3.76
CA GLY A 62 10.21 -3.40 3.05
C GLY A 62 10.15 -4.22 1.76
N ASP A 63 10.96 -5.28 1.66
CA ASP A 63 10.94 -6.19 0.50
C ASP A 63 9.87 -7.30 0.56
N GLY A 64 8.95 -7.19 1.51
CA GLY A 64 7.79 -8.04 1.66
C GLY A 64 8.06 -9.41 2.25
N ARG A 65 9.29 -9.70 2.72
CA ARG A 65 9.71 -11.05 3.13
C ARG A 65 8.81 -11.69 4.19
N ILE A 66 8.27 -10.95 5.14
CA ILE A 66 7.43 -11.51 6.20
C ILE A 66 6.12 -12.02 5.61
N ILE A 67 5.39 -11.16 4.88
CA ILE A 67 4.13 -11.53 4.23
C ILE A 67 4.33 -12.62 3.17
N ILE A 68 5.40 -12.55 2.38
CA ILE A 68 5.73 -13.56 1.36
C ILE A 68 6.01 -14.91 2.02
N THR A 69 6.83 -14.95 3.08
CA THR A 69 7.12 -16.19 3.80
C THR A 69 5.88 -16.75 4.48
N ALA A 70 5.03 -15.90 5.06
CA ALA A 70 3.74 -16.29 5.63
C ALA A 70 2.83 -16.93 4.58
N ALA A 71 2.66 -16.28 3.42
CA ALA A 71 1.83 -16.79 2.34
C ALA A 71 2.37 -18.09 1.75
N LYS A 72 3.70 -18.17 1.51
CA LYS A 72 4.35 -19.32 0.87
C LYS A 72 4.41 -20.55 1.77
N LYS A 73 4.77 -20.38 3.05
CA LYS A 73 4.98 -21.51 3.97
C LYS A 73 3.74 -21.91 4.75
N TYR A 74 2.91 -20.94 5.11
CA TYR A 74 1.77 -21.16 6.02
C TYR A 74 0.42 -20.99 5.33
N GLY A 75 0.41 -20.48 4.09
CA GLY A 75 -0.80 -20.25 3.33
C GLY A 75 -1.64 -19.08 3.82
N ALA A 76 -1.11 -18.27 4.73
CA ALA A 76 -1.79 -17.09 5.25
C ALA A 76 -2.00 -16.04 4.16
N ARG A 77 -2.98 -15.16 4.38
CA ARG A 77 -3.10 -13.91 3.61
C ARG A 77 -2.34 -12.81 4.34
N GLY A 78 -1.87 -11.82 3.60
CA GLY A 78 -1.25 -10.68 4.25
C GLY A 78 -1.17 -9.42 3.40
N PHE A 79 -1.00 -8.34 4.14
CA PHE A 79 -1.01 -6.98 3.67
C PHE A 79 0.19 -6.23 4.25
N GLY A 80 1.11 -5.80 3.39
CA GLY A 80 2.26 -5.00 3.79
C GLY A 80 2.07 -3.54 3.40
N VAL A 81 2.42 -2.64 4.31
CA VAL A 81 2.49 -1.20 4.03
C VAL A 81 3.92 -0.71 4.15
N ASP A 82 4.31 0.19 3.27
CA ASP A 82 5.60 0.88 3.33
C ASP A 82 5.47 2.26 2.66
N LEU A 83 6.38 3.19 2.93
CA LEU A 83 6.45 4.49 2.23
C LEU A 83 7.52 4.49 1.13
N ASP A 84 8.47 3.55 1.16
CA ASP A 84 9.51 3.43 0.15
C ASP A 84 8.97 2.68 -1.08
N THR A 85 8.68 3.45 -2.14
CA THR A 85 8.16 2.92 -3.41
C THR A 85 9.13 1.98 -4.13
N VAL A 86 10.45 2.11 -3.90
CA VAL A 86 11.45 1.20 -4.47
C VAL A 86 11.37 -0.16 -3.77
N LEU A 87 11.23 -0.16 -2.45
CA LEU A 87 11.03 -1.39 -1.67
C LEU A 87 9.70 -2.05 -2.01
N LEU A 88 8.61 -1.29 -2.14
CA LEU A 88 7.30 -1.83 -2.56
C LEU A 88 7.33 -2.45 -3.94
N LYS A 89 8.03 -1.84 -4.90
CA LYS A 89 8.23 -2.44 -6.22
C LYS A 89 8.93 -3.78 -6.08
N ARG A 90 10.00 -3.85 -5.29
CA ARG A 90 10.73 -5.09 -5.01
C ARG A 90 9.86 -6.13 -4.30
N ALA A 91 9.03 -5.73 -3.34
CA ALA A 91 8.10 -6.62 -2.64
C ALA A 91 7.09 -7.26 -3.60
N ASN A 92 6.50 -6.46 -4.49
CA ASN A 92 5.58 -6.96 -5.51
C ASN A 92 6.28 -7.88 -6.52
N GLU A 93 7.49 -7.55 -6.95
CA GLU A 93 8.31 -8.42 -7.81
C GLU A 93 8.66 -9.75 -7.12
N ASN A 94 9.01 -9.70 -5.83
CA ASN A 94 9.28 -10.88 -5.02
C ASN A 94 8.03 -11.75 -4.88
N ALA A 95 6.87 -11.17 -4.56
CA ALA A 95 5.61 -11.91 -4.45
C ALA A 95 5.22 -12.59 -5.76
N LYS A 96 5.45 -11.92 -6.88
CA LYS A 96 5.27 -12.51 -8.22
C LYS A 96 6.23 -13.66 -8.47
N ARG A 97 7.52 -13.50 -8.14
CA ARG A 97 8.54 -14.53 -8.31
C ARG A 97 8.24 -15.78 -7.47
N GLU A 98 7.73 -15.58 -6.26
CA GLU A 98 7.36 -16.66 -5.35
C GLU A 98 5.95 -17.24 -5.61
N GLY A 99 5.18 -16.65 -6.54
CA GLY A 99 3.87 -17.14 -6.94
C GLY A 99 2.77 -16.97 -5.88
N VAL A 100 2.86 -15.93 -5.04
CA VAL A 100 1.93 -15.70 -3.91
C VAL A 100 1.11 -14.40 -4.05
N THR A 101 0.98 -13.88 -5.27
CA THR A 101 0.28 -12.59 -5.53
C THR A 101 -1.23 -12.62 -5.24
N ASP A 102 -1.82 -13.80 -5.09
CA ASP A 102 -3.21 -14.01 -4.67
C ASP A 102 -3.40 -13.85 -3.15
N ARG A 103 -2.30 -13.85 -2.37
CA ARG A 103 -2.32 -13.83 -0.90
C ARG A 103 -1.52 -12.69 -0.28
N ALA A 104 -0.51 -12.20 -0.98
CA ALA A 104 0.38 -11.14 -0.53
C ALA A 104 0.14 -9.85 -1.33
N HIS A 105 -0.28 -8.79 -0.64
CA HIS A 105 -0.51 -7.47 -1.24
C HIS A 105 0.32 -6.41 -0.53
N PHE A 106 0.90 -5.49 -1.30
CA PHE A 106 1.78 -4.43 -0.78
C PHE A 106 1.32 -3.07 -1.31
N VAL A 107 1.15 -2.09 -0.42
CA VAL A 107 0.61 -0.77 -0.75
C VAL A 107 1.46 0.34 -0.14
N GLU A 108 1.57 1.45 -0.86
CA GLU A 108 2.15 2.69 -0.32
C GLU A 108 1.18 3.31 0.69
N GLN A 109 1.53 3.24 1.97
CA GLN A 109 0.67 3.76 3.04
C GLN A 109 1.47 4.03 4.31
N ASN A 110 1.10 5.09 5.03
CA ASN A 110 1.65 5.40 6.33
C ASN A 110 1.16 4.37 7.36
N LEU A 111 2.10 3.70 8.03
CA LEU A 111 1.79 2.73 9.08
C LEU A 111 0.96 3.31 10.22
N PHE A 112 1.15 4.60 10.56
CA PHE A 112 0.40 5.27 11.63
C PHE A 112 -1.07 5.53 11.27
N GLU A 113 -1.40 5.49 9.98
CA GLU A 113 -2.76 5.67 9.45
C GLU A 113 -3.36 4.35 8.94
N THR A 114 -2.66 3.23 9.13
CA THR A 114 -3.10 1.92 8.63
C THR A 114 -4.21 1.35 9.49
N ASP A 115 -5.34 1.01 8.86
CA ASP A 115 -6.46 0.33 9.51
C ASP A 115 -6.10 -1.12 9.84
N LEU A 116 -5.97 -1.41 11.13
CA LEU A 116 -5.60 -2.73 11.65
C LEU A 116 -6.81 -3.62 11.96
N SER A 117 -8.04 -3.14 11.76
CA SER A 117 -9.27 -3.88 12.12
C SER A 117 -9.49 -5.19 11.35
N LYS A 118 -8.68 -5.44 10.31
CA LYS A 118 -8.72 -6.65 9.48
C LYS A 118 -7.85 -7.79 10.02
N ALA A 119 -6.96 -7.53 10.98
CA ALA A 119 -6.04 -8.50 11.57
C ALA A 119 -6.65 -9.20 12.80
#